data_AF-A0A2W6U3M5-F1
#
_entry.id   AF-A0A2W6U3M5-F1
#
_cell.length_a   1.000
_cell.length_b   1.000
_cell.length_c   1.000
_cell.angle_alpha   90.00
_cell.angle_beta   90.00
_cell.angle_gamma   90.00
#
_symmetry.space_group_name_H-M   'P 1'
#
loop_
_entity.id
_entity.type
_entity.pdbx_description
1 polymer ?
#
loop_
_entity_poly.entity_id
_entity_poly.type
_entity_poly.pdbx_seq_one_letter_code
_entity_poly.pdbx_strand_id
1 'polypeptide(L)'
;MEKSKNIISFLGSFIQDSRMYPSHLSLYVSIFQLWSSTKFQNPFRVCREELMKLSKIKSFATYHKCIREIHNAGFINYSPSYNSYEGSSIEIIDFESVDKNKNELSLEEKALQEEIFNFSVPALYEIEMYFNERDIVSEEACQFYSLYQSKDWSLTNDKPMKCWKSAARNWISKMKNSNQNQNL
;
A
#
# COMPACT_ATOMS: atom_id res chain seq x y z
N MET A 1 11.71 -31.50 -0.90
CA MET A 1 10.92 -31.60 -2.15
C MET A 1 9.49 -31.09 -1.99
N GLU A 2 8.84 -31.35 -0.85
CA GLU A 2 7.45 -30.92 -0.58
C GLU A 2 7.29 -29.39 -0.51
N LYS A 3 8.12 -28.70 0.29
CA LYS A 3 8.15 -27.22 0.35
C LYS A 3 8.36 -26.54 -1.02
N SER A 4 9.17 -27.15 -1.89
CA SER A 4 9.46 -26.62 -3.24
C SER A 4 8.23 -26.68 -4.15
N LYS A 5 7.40 -27.72 -4.03
CA LYS A 5 6.15 -27.86 -4.79
C LYS A 5 5.09 -26.83 -4.34
N ASN A 6 5.05 -26.54 -3.04
CA ASN A 6 4.08 -25.59 -2.48
C ASN A 6 4.37 -24.15 -2.91
N ILE A 7 5.64 -23.74 -2.96
CA ILE A 7 6.04 -22.41 -3.47
C ILE A 7 5.67 -22.24 -4.96
N ILE A 8 5.90 -23.27 -5.79
CA ILE A 8 5.59 -23.21 -7.22
C ILE A 8 4.08 -23.08 -7.43
N SER A 9 3.28 -23.86 -6.68
CA SER A 9 1.81 -23.77 -6.73
C SER A 9 1.32 -22.38 -6.31
N PHE A 10 1.88 -21.83 -5.23
CA PHE A 10 1.55 -20.49 -4.74
C PHE A 10 1.91 -19.39 -5.75
N LEU A 11 3.11 -19.43 -6.32
CA LEU A 11 3.47 -18.48 -7.38
C LEU A 11 2.57 -18.62 -8.60
N GLY A 12 2.13 -19.85 -8.89
CA GLY A 12 1.11 -20.12 -9.91
C GLY A 12 -0.21 -19.41 -9.64
N SER A 13 -0.73 -19.46 -8.41
CA SER A 13 -1.98 -18.75 -8.06
C SER A 13 -1.82 -17.23 -8.14
N PHE A 14 -0.66 -16.69 -7.73
CA PHE A 14 -0.34 -15.28 -7.89
C PHE A 14 -0.35 -14.83 -9.35
N ILE A 15 0.23 -15.64 -10.25
CA ILE A 15 0.30 -15.34 -11.69
C ILE A 15 -1.08 -15.42 -12.36
N GLN A 16 -1.98 -16.28 -11.85
CA GLN A 16 -3.33 -16.43 -12.39
C GLN A 16 -4.30 -15.33 -11.96
N ASP A 17 -3.99 -14.57 -10.89
CA ASP A 17 -4.82 -13.45 -10.45
C ASP A 17 -4.76 -12.30 -11.46
N SER A 18 -5.89 -12.00 -12.11
CA SER A 18 -5.99 -10.97 -13.15
C SER A 18 -5.75 -9.54 -12.64
N ARG A 19 -5.76 -9.32 -11.31
CA ARG A 19 -5.42 -8.03 -10.68
C ARG A 19 -3.90 -7.82 -10.62
N MET A 20 -3.11 -8.88 -10.79
CA MET A 20 -1.65 -8.83 -10.70
C MET A 20 -1.03 -8.45 -12.05
N TYR A 21 0.02 -7.65 -11.98
CA TYR A 21 0.76 -7.11 -13.12
C TYR A 21 2.25 -7.43 -12.92
N PRO A 22 3.11 -7.30 -13.96
CA PRO A 22 4.53 -7.61 -13.82
C PRO A 22 5.24 -6.89 -12.65
N SER A 23 4.82 -5.67 -12.32
CA SER A 23 5.34 -4.93 -11.16
C SER A 23 4.94 -5.58 -9.83
N HIS A 24 3.72 -6.12 -9.71
CA HIS A 24 3.28 -6.90 -8.55
C HIS A 24 4.14 -8.15 -8.37
N LEU A 25 4.35 -8.90 -9.46
CA LEU A 25 5.18 -10.11 -9.43
C LEU A 25 6.62 -9.78 -9.03
N SER A 26 7.21 -8.74 -9.61
CA SER A 26 8.57 -8.31 -9.27
C SER A 26 8.71 -7.95 -7.78
N LEU A 27 7.73 -7.24 -7.24
CA LEU A 27 7.70 -6.90 -5.82
C LEU A 27 7.49 -8.15 -4.95
N TYR A 28 6.56 -9.02 -5.31
CA TYR A 28 6.27 -10.24 -4.57
C TYR A 28 7.47 -11.19 -4.51
N VAL A 29 8.17 -11.40 -5.63
CA VAL A 29 9.41 -12.19 -5.67
C VAL A 29 10.50 -11.59 -4.80
N SER A 30 10.58 -10.26 -4.74
CA SER A 30 11.55 -9.56 -3.86
C SER A 30 11.21 -9.74 -2.38
N ILE A 31 9.94 -9.65 -2.02
CA ILE A 31 9.45 -9.95 -0.67
C ILE A 31 9.79 -11.40 -0.30
N PHE A 32 9.52 -12.35 -1.19
CA PHE A 32 9.82 -13.76 -0.99
C PHE A 32 11.33 -14.02 -0.84
N GLN A 33 12.16 -13.34 -1.61
CA GLN A 33 13.62 -13.44 -1.50
C GLN A 33 14.12 -12.96 -0.12
N LEU A 34 13.57 -11.84 0.40
CA LEU A 34 13.89 -11.38 1.75
C LEU A 34 13.41 -12.37 2.81
N TRP A 35 12.17 -12.86 2.69
CA TRP A 35 11.63 -13.88 3.58
C TRP A 35 12.51 -15.13 3.64
N SER A 36 12.95 -15.64 2.48
CA SER A 36 13.89 -16.76 2.39
C SER A 36 15.23 -16.47 3.09
N SER A 37 15.71 -15.22 2.99
CA SER A 37 16.95 -14.79 3.65
C SER A 37 16.81 -14.74 5.17
N THR A 38 15.60 -14.47 5.67
CA THR A 38 15.26 -14.54 7.10
C THR A 38 14.99 -15.96 7.61
N LYS A 39 15.32 -17.01 6.83
CA LYS A 39 15.02 -18.42 7.14
C LYS A 39 13.51 -18.68 7.32
N PHE A 40 12.69 -17.97 6.57
CA PHE A 40 11.23 -18.09 6.58
C PHE A 40 10.57 -17.73 7.92
N GLN A 41 11.16 -16.80 8.68
CA GLN A 41 10.50 -16.23 9.87
C GLN A 41 9.26 -15.44 9.44
N ASN A 42 8.17 -15.61 10.18
CA ASN A 42 6.90 -14.96 9.89
C ASN A 42 6.28 -14.45 11.20
N PRO A 43 6.02 -13.14 11.36
CA PRO A 43 6.33 -12.05 10.42
C PRO A 43 7.83 -11.73 10.33
N PHE A 44 8.21 -10.94 9.33
CA PHE A 44 9.58 -10.44 9.15
C PHE A 44 9.60 -8.95 8.82
N ARG A 45 10.72 -8.29 9.14
CA ARG A 45 10.91 -6.86 8.90
C ARG A 45 11.50 -6.61 7.52
N VAL A 46 11.05 -5.53 6.89
CA VAL A 46 11.49 -5.09 5.58
C VAL A 46 11.72 -3.58 5.57
N CYS A 47 12.71 -3.19 4.77
CA CYS A 47 12.98 -1.80 4.44
C CYS A 47 12.40 -1.48 3.05
N ARG A 48 11.75 -0.32 2.91
CA ARG A 48 11.14 0.12 1.65
C ARG A 48 12.20 0.28 0.56
N GLU A 49 13.31 0.94 0.88
CA GLU A 49 14.41 1.23 -0.04
C GLU A 49 15.02 -0.09 -0.57
N GLU A 50 15.15 -1.09 0.30
CA GLU A 50 15.61 -2.42 -0.06
C GLU A 50 14.63 -3.13 -1.00
N LEU A 51 13.34 -3.17 -0.64
CA LEU A 51 12.31 -3.79 -1.48
C LEU A 51 12.18 -3.12 -2.85
N MET A 52 12.23 -1.79 -2.91
CA MET A 52 12.21 -1.04 -4.17
C MET A 52 13.42 -1.37 -5.05
N LYS A 53 14.62 -1.46 -4.45
CA LYS A 53 15.84 -1.83 -5.15
C LYS A 53 15.78 -3.26 -5.71
N LEU A 54 15.37 -4.23 -4.90
CA LEU A 54 15.26 -5.63 -5.31
C LEU A 54 14.19 -5.82 -6.40
N SER A 55 13.04 -5.17 -6.23
CA SER A 55 11.91 -5.27 -7.17
C SER A 55 12.08 -4.44 -8.44
N LYS A 56 13.17 -3.66 -8.54
CA LYS A 56 13.44 -2.73 -9.64
C LYS A 56 12.33 -1.69 -9.83
N ILE A 57 11.54 -1.41 -8.80
CA ILE A 57 10.53 -0.36 -8.81
C ILE A 57 11.18 0.94 -8.35
N LYS A 58 11.32 1.89 -9.28
CA LYS A 58 11.91 3.21 -8.97
C LYS A 58 10.89 4.22 -8.44
N SER A 59 9.61 4.04 -8.78
CA SER A 59 8.56 4.97 -8.38
C SER A 59 7.94 4.54 -7.05
N PHE A 60 8.00 5.42 -6.05
CA PHE A 60 7.31 5.23 -4.77
C PHE A 60 5.81 4.98 -4.96
N ALA A 61 5.17 5.77 -5.85
CA ALA A 61 3.76 5.60 -6.15
C ALA A 61 3.43 4.20 -6.68
N THR A 62 4.27 3.66 -7.57
CA THR A 62 4.13 2.28 -8.07
C THR A 62 4.38 1.27 -6.96
N TYR A 63 5.41 1.45 -6.15
CA TYR A 63 5.72 0.56 -5.03
C TYR A 63 4.54 0.46 -4.05
N HIS A 64 4.03 1.60 -3.58
CA HIS A 64 2.91 1.66 -2.65
C HIS A 64 1.61 1.14 -3.25
N LYS A 65 1.39 1.36 -4.55
CA LYS A 65 0.28 0.72 -5.26
C LYS A 65 0.43 -0.79 -5.23
N CYS A 66 1.60 -1.30 -5.61
CA CYS A 66 1.82 -2.72 -5.72
C CYS A 66 1.73 -3.45 -4.39
N ILE A 67 2.38 -2.95 -3.33
CA ILE A 67 2.34 -3.62 -2.03
C ILE A 67 0.92 -3.67 -1.44
N ARG A 68 0.13 -2.60 -1.64
CA ARG A 68 -1.26 -2.55 -1.21
C ARG A 68 -2.14 -3.49 -2.02
N GLU A 69 -1.96 -3.57 -3.34
CA GLU A 69 -2.74 -4.49 -4.18
C GLU A 69 -2.40 -5.96 -3.87
N ILE A 70 -1.14 -6.28 -3.56
CA ILE A 70 -0.73 -7.61 -3.09
C ILE A 70 -1.36 -7.93 -1.71
N HIS A 71 -1.37 -6.96 -0.79
CA HIS A 71 -2.02 -7.10 0.52
C HIS A 71 -3.53 -7.33 0.37
N ASN A 72 -4.22 -6.48 -0.39
CA ASN A 72 -5.67 -6.59 -0.63
C ASN A 72 -6.06 -7.88 -1.37
N ALA A 73 -5.14 -8.45 -2.15
CA ALA A 73 -5.35 -9.73 -2.81
C ALA A 73 -5.19 -10.94 -1.86
N GLY A 74 -4.75 -10.72 -0.61
CA GLY A 74 -4.63 -11.77 0.40
C GLY A 74 -3.36 -12.61 0.28
N PHE A 75 -2.33 -12.12 -0.43
CA PHE A 75 -1.04 -12.82 -0.52
C PHE A 75 -0.11 -12.49 0.65
N ILE A 76 -0.23 -11.29 1.22
CA ILE A 76 0.55 -10.83 2.37
C ILE A 76 -0.31 -10.00 3.32
N ASN A 77 0.05 -9.94 4.60
CA ASN A 77 -0.36 -8.85 5.48
C ASN A 77 0.80 -7.85 5.58
N TYR A 78 0.54 -6.58 5.21
CA TYR A 78 1.56 -5.52 5.24
C TYR A 78 1.23 -4.49 6.33
N SER A 79 2.14 -4.39 7.31
CA SER A 79 2.07 -3.44 8.42
C SER A 79 3.20 -2.42 8.29
N PRO A 80 2.94 -1.21 7.75
CA PRO A 80 3.96 -0.19 7.60
C PRO A 80 4.48 0.30 8.96
N SER A 81 5.78 0.62 9.04
CA SER A 81 6.37 1.33 10.18
C SER A 81 7.21 2.50 9.67
N TYR A 82 7.12 3.63 10.36
CA TYR A 82 7.87 4.86 10.09
C TYR A 82 9.14 4.99 10.93
N ASN A 83 9.40 4.02 11.80
CA ASN A 83 10.64 3.95 12.56
C ASN A 83 11.71 3.21 11.73
N SER A 84 12.74 3.93 11.31
CA SER A 84 13.86 3.37 10.54
C SER A 84 14.62 2.26 11.27
N TYR A 85 14.52 2.19 12.61
CA TYR A 85 15.08 1.11 13.42
C TYR A 85 14.19 -0.14 13.49
N GLU A 86 12.87 0.02 13.29
CA GLU A 86 11.93 -1.11 13.38
C GLU A 86 11.55 -1.70 12.01
N GLY A 87 11.52 -0.88 10.96
CA GLY A 87 11.14 -1.30 9.61
C GLY A 87 9.68 -1.72 9.49
N SER A 88 9.14 -1.71 8.27
CA SER A 88 7.79 -2.24 8.04
C SER A 88 7.78 -3.76 8.28
N SER A 89 6.67 -4.32 8.72
CA SER A 89 6.52 -5.76 8.91
C SER A 89 5.68 -6.36 7.78
N ILE A 90 6.11 -7.51 7.27
CA ILE A 90 5.33 -8.32 6.33
C ILE A 90 5.10 -9.69 6.95
N GLU A 91 3.89 -10.19 6.79
CA GLU A 91 3.55 -11.60 7.00
C GLU A 91 3.17 -12.22 5.65
N ILE A 92 3.78 -13.37 5.30
CA ILE A 92 3.35 -14.16 4.13
C ILE A 92 2.16 -15.01 4.54
N ILE A 93 1.09 -14.97 3.75
CA ILE A 93 -0.10 -15.80 3.98
C ILE A 93 0.14 -17.14 3.26
N ASP A 94 0.53 -18.16 4.02
CA ASP A 94 0.72 -19.53 3.51
C ASP A 94 -0.62 -20.29 3.54
N PHE A 95 -0.99 -20.90 2.41
CA PHE A 95 -2.18 -21.74 2.28
C PHE A 95 -2.16 -22.99 3.17
N GLU A 96 -1.00 -23.44 3.68
CA GLU A 96 -0.96 -24.56 4.64
C GLU A 96 -1.69 -24.26 5.96
N SER A 97 -1.86 -22.99 6.33
CA SER A 97 -2.57 -22.57 7.56
C SER A 97 -4.10 -22.60 7.44
N VAL A 98 -4.60 -22.76 6.21
CA VAL A 98 -5.99 -22.51 5.85
C VAL A 98 -6.91 -23.71 6.16
N ASP A 99 -6.34 -24.89 6.46
CA ASP A 99 -7.10 -26.09 6.80
C ASP A 99 -7.67 -26.11 8.23
N LYS A 100 -7.43 -25.10 9.07
CA LYS A 100 -7.91 -25.11 10.47
C LYS A 100 -9.04 -24.15 10.83
N ASN A 101 -9.34 -23.12 10.04
CA ASN A 101 -10.31 -22.07 10.43
C ASN A 101 -11.24 -21.58 9.30
N LYS A 102 -11.59 -22.43 8.33
CA LYS A 102 -12.28 -21.98 7.10
C LYS A 102 -13.81 -22.02 7.11
N ASN A 103 -14.47 -22.50 8.17
CA ASN A 103 -15.92 -22.69 8.14
C ASN A 103 -16.76 -21.50 8.64
N GLU A 104 -16.17 -20.46 9.26
CA GLU A 104 -16.97 -19.35 9.81
C GLU A 104 -16.81 -18.00 9.09
N LEU A 105 -15.69 -17.73 8.39
CA LEU A 105 -15.38 -16.37 7.87
C LEU A 105 -15.80 -16.11 6.40
N SER A 106 -16.10 -17.15 5.63
CA SER A 106 -16.15 -17.05 4.15
C SER A 106 -17.41 -16.41 3.54
N LEU A 107 -18.46 -16.19 4.32
CA LEU A 107 -19.72 -15.59 3.82
C LEU A 107 -19.74 -14.06 4.00
N GLU A 108 -19.06 -13.53 5.01
CA GLU A 108 -19.00 -12.09 5.30
C GLU A 108 -17.98 -11.38 4.40
N GLU A 109 -16.85 -12.03 4.09
CA GLU A 109 -15.75 -11.44 3.30
C GLU A 109 -16.11 -11.22 1.82
N LYS A 110 -17.00 -12.04 1.26
CA LYS A 110 -17.43 -11.91 -0.15
C LYS A 110 -18.43 -10.77 -0.37
N ALA A 111 -19.26 -10.47 0.63
CA ALA A 111 -20.21 -9.36 0.55
C ALA A 111 -19.52 -7.99 0.65
N LEU A 112 -18.37 -7.91 1.33
CA LEU A 112 -17.59 -6.68 1.49
C LEU A 112 -16.75 -6.32 0.25
N GLN A 113 -16.47 -7.28 -0.65
CA GLN A 113 -15.59 -7.05 -1.79
C GLN A 113 -16.24 -6.33 -2.98
N GLU A 114 -17.57 -6.37 -3.12
CA GLU A 114 -18.27 -5.67 -4.20
C GLU A 114 -18.32 -4.13 -3.97
N GLU A 115 -17.99 -3.64 -2.78
CA GLU A 115 -17.83 -2.21 -2.49
C GLU A 115 -16.42 -1.66 -2.77
N ILE A 116 -15.43 -2.47 -3.16
CA ILE A 116 -13.99 -2.08 -3.16
C ILE A 116 -13.55 -1.15 -4.33
N PHE A 117 -14.48 -0.65 -5.14
CA PHE A 117 -14.21 0.57 -5.93
C PHE A 117 -14.52 1.88 -5.18
N ASN A 118 -14.92 1.79 -3.92
CA ASN A 118 -15.14 2.95 -3.05
C ASN A 118 -13.81 3.52 -2.59
N PHE A 119 -13.74 4.84 -2.66
CA PHE A 119 -12.62 5.64 -2.20
C PHE A 119 -12.21 5.25 -0.76
N SER A 120 -10.98 4.76 -0.60
CA SER A 120 -10.40 4.53 0.72
C SER A 120 -9.86 5.85 1.27
N VAL A 121 -10.42 6.28 2.41
CA VAL A 121 -9.88 7.40 3.18
C VAL A 121 -8.40 7.13 3.48
N PRO A 122 -7.48 8.00 3.04
CA PRO A 122 -6.07 7.80 3.33
C PRO A 122 -5.80 7.99 4.82
N ALA A 123 -4.84 7.24 5.34
CA ALA A 123 -4.28 7.57 6.63
C ALA A 123 -3.42 8.84 6.52
N LEU A 124 -3.32 9.62 7.61
CA LEU A 124 -2.52 10.87 7.65
C LEU A 124 -1.09 10.66 7.10
N TYR A 125 -0.44 9.57 7.51
CA TYR A 125 0.91 9.25 7.07
C TYR A 125 1.03 9.10 5.54
N GLU A 126 -0.02 8.63 4.85
CA GLU A 126 0.02 8.43 3.40
C GLU A 126 0.12 9.78 2.70
N ILE A 127 -0.51 10.79 3.28
CA ILE A 127 -0.52 12.17 2.81
C ILE A 127 0.80 12.83 3.14
N GLU A 128 1.31 12.67 4.36
CA GLU A 128 2.62 13.18 4.77
C GLU A 128 3.71 12.67 3.84
N MET A 129 3.74 11.36 3.60
CA MET A 129 4.68 10.76 2.65
C MET A 129 4.52 11.35 1.25
N TYR A 130 3.29 11.54 0.78
CA TYR A 130 3.03 12.11 -0.54
C TYR A 130 3.50 13.57 -0.69
N PHE A 131 3.41 14.36 0.37
CA PHE A 131 3.87 15.75 0.40
C PHE A 131 5.40 15.82 0.56
N ASN A 132 5.97 15.02 1.48
CA ASN A 132 7.42 14.91 1.68
C ASN A 132 8.14 14.47 0.40
N GLU A 133 7.56 13.54 -0.37
CA GLU A 133 8.06 13.13 -1.69
C GLU A 133 8.12 14.26 -2.74
N ARG A 134 7.48 15.41 -2.48
CA ARG A 134 7.44 16.58 -3.37
C ARG A 134 8.19 17.77 -2.79
N ASP A 135 9.04 17.51 -1.80
CA ASP A 135 9.81 18.49 -1.04
C ASP A 135 8.89 19.51 -0.33
N ILE A 136 7.74 19.05 0.15
CA ILE A 136 6.77 19.86 0.90
C ILE A 136 6.72 19.36 2.33
N VAL A 137 6.69 20.32 3.26
CA VAL A 137 6.81 20.07 4.70
C VAL A 137 5.57 19.36 5.27
N SER A 138 5.78 18.54 6.31
CA SER A 138 4.73 17.73 6.95
C SER A 138 3.55 18.54 7.49
N GLU A 139 3.75 19.80 7.91
CA GLU A 139 2.64 20.62 8.42
C GLU A 139 1.52 20.82 7.38
N GLU A 140 1.88 20.91 6.10
CA GLU A 140 0.92 21.08 5.00
C GLU A 140 0.10 19.82 4.74
N ALA A 141 0.71 18.65 4.91
CA ALA A 141 0.00 17.39 4.84
C ALA A 141 -1.00 17.25 5.98
N CYS A 142 -0.64 17.66 7.19
CA CYS A 142 -1.54 17.70 8.36
C CYS A 142 -2.71 18.66 8.16
N GLN A 143 -2.46 19.85 7.62
CA GLN A 143 -3.51 20.82 7.29
C GLN A 143 -4.44 20.29 6.20
N PHE A 144 -3.88 19.69 5.15
CA PHE A 144 -4.65 19.03 4.10
C PHE A 144 -5.54 17.92 4.67
N TYR A 145 -4.97 17.03 5.49
CA TYR A 145 -5.70 15.92 6.11
C TYR A 145 -6.86 16.44 6.97
N SER A 146 -6.58 17.39 7.88
CA SER A 146 -7.59 17.95 8.78
C SER A 146 -8.75 18.60 8.03
N LEU A 147 -8.46 19.30 6.93
CA LEU A 147 -9.48 19.92 6.09
C LEU A 147 -10.41 18.90 5.43
N TYR A 148 -9.86 17.82 4.87
CA TYR A 148 -10.69 16.82 4.20
C TYR A 148 -11.33 15.84 5.17
N GLN A 149 -10.73 15.59 6.33
CA GLN A 149 -11.36 14.83 7.41
C GLN A 149 -12.59 15.54 7.95
N SER A 150 -12.52 16.85 8.19
CA SER A 150 -13.69 17.65 8.62
C SER A 150 -14.79 17.80 7.56
N LYS A 151 -14.48 17.47 6.30
CA LYS A 151 -15.43 17.46 5.18
C LYS A 151 -15.90 16.06 4.81
N ASP A 152 -15.64 15.05 5.64
CA ASP A 152 -15.92 13.65 5.36
C ASP A 152 -15.42 13.21 3.97
N TRP A 153 -14.28 13.76 3.56
CA TRP A 153 -13.67 13.53 2.25
C TRP A 153 -14.61 13.82 1.08
N SER A 154 -15.44 14.86 1.17
CA SER A 154 -16.31 15.34 0.08
C SER A 154 -15.70 16.51 -0.70
N LEU A 155 -16.14 16.69 -1.94
CA LEU A 155 -15.84 17.86 -2.80
C LEU A 155 -16.93 18.92 -2.66
N THR A 156 -16.71 20.11 -3.24
CA THR A 156 -17.59 21.32 -3.14
C THR A 156 -19.07 21.12 -3.49
N ASN A 157 -19.46 19.98 -4.09
CA ASN A 157 -20.84 19.67 -4.48
C ASN A 157 -21.39 18.44 -3.71
N ASP A 158 -20.94 18.21 -2.48
CA ASP A 158 -21.28 17.04 -1.62
C ASP A 158 -21.02 15.66 -2.25
N LYS A 159 -20.21 15.63 -3.31
CA LYS A 159 -19.80 14.37 -3.95
C LYS A 159 -18.63 13.77 -3.18
N PRO A 160 -18.64 12.46 -2.88
CA PRO A 160 -17.50 11.81 -2.25
C PRO A 160 -16.26 11.93 -3.14
N MET A 161 -15.13 12.20 -2.52
CA MET A 161 -13.85 12.29 -3.20
C MET A 161 -13.52 10.94 -3.82
N LYS A 162 -13.01 10.95 -5.05
CA LYS A 162 -12.59 9.72 -5.74
C LYS A 162 -11.08 9.48 -5.66
N CYS A 163 -10.30 10.54 -5.40
CA CYS A 163 -8.84 10.46 -5.37
C CYS A 163 -8.23 11.64 -4.61
N TRP A 164 -7.78 11.39 -3.37
CA TRP A 164 -7.16 12.41 -2.51
C TRP A 164 -5.86 12.95 -3.08
N LYS A 165 -5.10 12.13 -3.85
CA LYS A 165 -3.87 12.56 -4.51
C LYS A 165 -4.11 13.68 -5.52
N SER A 166 -5.27 13.72 -6.18
CA SER A 166 -5.61 14.80 -7.10
C SER A 166 -5.94 16.10 -6.38
N ALA A 167 -6.69 16.01 -5.28
CA ALA A 167 -6.92 17.14 -4.40
C ALA A 167 -5.62 17.68 -3.80
N ALA A 168 -4.71 16.79 -3.38
CA ALA A 168 -3.38 17.13 -2.86
C ALA A 168 -2.52 17.86 -3.91
N ARG A 169 -2.50 17.41 -5.19
CA ARG A 169 -1.80 18.16 -6.25
C ARG A 169 -2.32 19.58 -6.42
N ASN A 170 -3.63 19.75 -6.37
CA ASN A 170 -4.25 21.08 -6.49
C ASN A 170 -3.91 21.96 -5.28
N TRP A 171 -3.87 21.39 -4.07
CA TRP A 171 -3.41 22.08 -2.86
C TRP A 171 -2.00 22.63 -3.04
N ILE A 172 -1.08 21.73 -3.40
CA ILE A 172 0.34 22.03 -3.62
C ILE A 172 0.52 23.11 -4.70
N SER A 173 -0.23 23.02 -5.80
CA SER A 173 -0.16 24.01 -6.88
C SER A 173 -0.61 25.39 -6.44
N LYS A 174 -1.69 25.48 -5.64
CA LYS A 174 -2.19 26.76 -5.10
C LYS A 174 -1.17 27.39 -4.16
N MET A 175 -0.60 26.59 -3.27
CA MET A 175 0.45 27.05 -2.35
C MET A 175 1.66 27.65 -3.07
N LYS A 176 2.19 26.95 -4.08
CA LYS A 176 3.36 27.44 -4.84
C LYS A 176 3.08 28.77 -5.53
N ASN A 177 1.85 28.96 -6.03
CA ASN A 177 1.43 30.22 -6.65
C ASN A 177 1.21 31.34 -5.62
N SER A 178 0.69 31.03 -4.43
CA SER A 178 0.53 32.01 -3.34
C SER A 178 1.88 32.55 -2.84
N ASN A 179 2.89 31.69 -2.71
CA ASN A 179 4.23 32.08 -2.25
C ASN A 179 4.99 32.90 -3.30
N GLN A 180 4.67 32.78 -4.59
CA GLN A 180 5.25 33.63 -5.65
C GLN A 180 4.68 35.05 -5.65
N ASN A 181 3.43 35.24 -5.21
CA ASN A 181 2.78 36.55 -5.15
C ASN A 181 3.06 37.35 -3.87
N GLN A 182 3.85 36.80 -2.93
CA GLN A 182 4.30 37.50 -1.72
C GLN A 182 5.74 38.05 -1.83
N ASN A 183 6.42 37.83 -2.97
CA ASN A 183 7.77 38.31 -3.24
C ASN A 183 7.83 39.44 -4.31
N LEU A 184 6.74 40.19 -4.46
CA LEU A 184 6.61 41.41 -5.27
C LEU A 184 6.10 42.54 -4.37
#